data_AF-A0A926B976-F1
#
_entry.id   AF-A0A926B976-F1
#
_cell.length_a   1.000
_cell.length_b   1.000
_cell.length_c   1.000
_cell.angle_alpha   90.00
_cell.angle_beta   90.00
_cell.angle_gamma   90.00
#
_symmetry.space_group_name_H-M   'P 1'
#
loop_
_entity.id
_entity.type
_entity.pdbx_description
1 polymer ?
#
loop_
_entity_poly.entity_id
_entity_poly.type
_entity_poly.pdbx_seq_one_letter_code
_entity_poly.pdbx_strand_id
1 'polypeptide(L)'
;MSRLPSTVALAGWFGFVLTSIILASNGAGSEIATLEFATADLTAAMAYAALLVWQAASAAAMAWALYCLHDTGRERRRFGEQLGLAGLFALAVHGGLGLVVGIDPVAAQSAGYWVMLVLAALALLFDRLVAVEEDAGDDKENFEAAVAVIAQSMARQTELYTDPSHRFPPRAR
;
A
#
# COMPACT_ATOMS: atom_id res chain seq x y z
N MET A 1 -3.30 -5.61 -12.93
CA MET A 1 -2.70 -5.75 -11.58
C MET A 1 -1.39 -4.98 -11.58
N SER A 2 -1.40 -3.69 -11.24
CA SER A 2 -0.29 -2.77 -11.56
C SER A 2 0.77 -2.60 -10.46
N ARG A 3 0.68 -3.30 -9.31
CA ARG A 3 1.53 -3.02 -8.13
C ARG A 3 1.94 -4.25 -7.32
N LEU A 4 2.36 -5.29 -8.02
CA LEU A 4 2.89 -6.52 -7.42
C LEU A 4 4.10 -6.29 -6.48
N PRO A 5 5.05 -5.38 -6.75
CA PRO A 5 6.24 -5.21 -5.91
C PRO A 5 5.91 -4.71 -4.50
N SER A 6 5.14 -3.64 -4.36
CA SER A 6 4.78 -3.08 -3.04
C SER A 6 3.89 -4.03 -2.23
N THR A 7 2.93 -4.69 -2.87
CA THR A 7 2.07 -5.69 -2.21
C THR A 7 2.89 -6.87 -1.68
N VAL A 8 3.80 -7.43 -2.48
CA VAL A 8 4.64 -8.56 -2.04
C VAL A 8 5.59 -8.12 -0.94
N ALA A 9 6.20 -6.94 -1.04
CA ALA A 9 7.10 -6.41 -0.03
C ALA A 9 6.38 -6.22 1.32
N LEU A 10 5.22 -5.55 1.32
CA LEU A 10 4.45 -5.32 2.54
C LEU A 10 3.87 -6.61 3.11
N ALA A 11 3.39 -7.53 2.27
CA ALA A 11 2.89 -8.83 2.73
C ALA A 11 4.00 -9.68 3.37
N GLY A 12 5.21 -9.67 2.78
CA GLY A 12 6.37 -10.33 3.33
C GLY A 12 6.76 -9.77 4.70
N TRP A 13 6.80 -8.44 4.83
CA TRP A 13 7.08 -7.78 6.12
C TRP A 13 5.98 -8.02 7.15
N PHE A 14 4.71 -7.92 6.77
CA PHE A 14 3.58 -8.24 7.63
C PHE A 14 3.68 -9.67 8.17
N GLY A 15 3.93 -10.66 7.30
CA GLY A 15 4.12 -12.04 7.69
C GLY A 15 5.30 -12.22 8.64
N PHE A 16 6.46 -11.62 8.33
CA PHE A 16 7.64 -11.67 9.18
C PHE A 16 7.40 -11.09 10.58
N VAL A 17 6.73 -9.93 10.68
CA VAL A 17 6.40 -9.32 11.97
C VAL A 17 5.43 -10.17 12.74
N LEU A 18 4.40 -10.72 12.09
CA LEU A 18 3.42 -11.59 12.75
C LEU A 18 4.09 -12.86 13.30
N THR A 19 4.95 -13.50 12.51
CA THR A 19 5.74 -14.65 12.97
C THR A 19 6.65 -14.27 14.13
N SER A 20 7.31 -13.11 14.08
CA SER A 20 8.17 -12.62 15.17
C SER A 20 7.39 -12.43 16.47
N ILE A 21 6.20 -11.81 16.40
CA ILE A 21 5.30 -11.66 17.56
C ILE A 21 4.91 -13.01 18.14
N ILE A 22 4.55 -14.00 17.30
CA ILE A 22 4.18 -15.34 17.75
C ILE A 22 5.36 -16.02 18.44
N LEU A 23 6.56 -16.00 17.84
CA LEU A 23 7.75 -16.59 18.47
C LEU A 23 8.10 -15.91 19.79
N ALA A 24 8.07 -14.58 19.81
CA ALA A 24 8.37 -13.78 20.99
C ALA A 24 7.33 -14.02 22.11
N SER A 25 6.06 -14.24 21.77
CA SER A 25 5.00 -14.58 22.73
C SER A 25 5.17 -15.99 23.30
N ASN A 26 5.58 -16.96 22.47
CA ASN A 26 5.85 -18.33 22.91
C ASN A 26 7.11 -18.41 23.81
N GLY A 27 8.13 -17.60 23.53
CA GLY A 27 9.33 -17.50 24.36
C GLY A 27 9.06 -16.81 25.71
N ALA A 28 8.26 -15.75 25.72
CA ALA A 28 7.92 -14.98 26.92
C ALA A 28 7.27 -15.82 28.03
N GLY A 29 6.49 -16.84 27.68
CA GLY A 29 5.90 -17.75 28.67
C GLY A 29 6.93 -18.55 29.47
N SER A 30 8.11 -18.80 28.91
CA SER A 30 9.19 -19.53 29.57
C SER A 30 10.05 -18.64 30.48
N GLU A 31 10.29 -17.39 30.09
CA GLU A 31 11.08 -16.43 30.89
C GLU A 31 10.28 -15.88 32.08
N ILE A 32 8.96 -15.65 31.89
CA ILE A 32 8.07 -15.20 32.98
C ILE A 32 7.87 -16.29 34.04
N ALA A 33 7.92 -17.57 33.66
CA ALA A 33 7.82 -18.69 34.61
C ALA A 33 9.05 -18.80 35.55
N THR A 34 10.18 -18.16 35.20
CA THR A 34 11.42 -18.18 35.98
C THR A 34 11.65 -16.94 36.84
N LEU A 35 10.79 -15.92 36.74
CA LEU A 35 10.96 -14.63 37.40
C LEU A 35 10.39 -14.61 38.82
N GLU A 36 11.13 -15.19 39.76
CA GLU A 36 10.97 -14.96 41.20
C GLU A 36 11.59 -13.59 41.59
N PHE A 37 10.75 -12.55 41.65
CA PHE A 37 10.96 -11.23 42.28
C PHE A 37 12.31 -10.48 42.10
N ALA A 38 12.33 -9.50 41.18
CA ALA A 38 13.09 -8.24 41.33
C ALA A 38 12.41 -7.09 40.56
N THR A 39 12.41 -5.87 41.09
CA THR A 39 11.85 -4.67 40.42
C THR A 39 12.56 -4.30 39.11
N ALA A 40 13.81 -4.73 38.95
CA ALA A 40 14.54 -4.66 37.69
C ALA A 40 13.89 -5.54 36.59
N ASP A 41 13.36 -6.70 36.96
CA ASP A 41 12.68 -7.61 36.04
C ASP A 41 11.31 -7.09 35.62
N LEU A 42 10.61 -6.34 36.49
CA LEU A 42 9.35 -5.69 36.12
C LEU A 42 9.57 -4.62 35.03
N THR A 43 10.65 -3.84 35.15
CA THR A 43 10.98 -2.80 34.16
C THR A 43 11.37 -3.42 32.81
N ALA A 44 12.16 -4.51 32.83
CA ALA A 44 12.51 -5.26 31.64
C ALA A 44 11.27 -5.93 30.98
N ALA A 45 10.38 -6.53 31.78
CA ALA A 45 9.14 -7.13 31.30
C ALA A 45 8.19 -6.09 30.70
N MET A 46 8.06 -4.91 31.32
CA MET A 46 7.27 -3.80 30.76
C MET A 46 7.88 -3.25 29.47
N ALA A 47 9.21 -3.12 29.41
CA ALA A 47 9.90 -2.72 28.18
C ALA A 47 9.68 -3.73 27.05
N TYR A 48 9.79 -5.03 27.36
CA TYR A 48 9.52 -6.10 26.42
C TYR A 48 8.06 -6.12 25.93
N ALA A 49 7.09 -5.96 26.83
CA ALA A 49 5.67 -5.85 26.48
C ALA A 49 5.40 -4.62 25.60
N ALA A 50 5.99 -3.47 25.92
CA ALA A 50 5.87 -2.26 25.11
C ALA A 50 6.46 -2.45 23.69
N LEU A 51 7.57 -3.16 23.59
CA LEU A 51 8.18 -3.53 22.31
C LEU A 51 7.25 -4.45 21.49
N LEU A 52 6.60 -5.45 22.09
CA LEU A 52 5.62 -6.28 21.40
C LEU A 52 4.39 -5.51 20.94
N VAL A 53 3.88 -4.59 21.76
CA VAL A 53 2.77 -3.70 21.38
C VAL A 53 3.17 -2.84 20.17
N TRP A 54 4.40 -2.33 20.15
CA TRP A 54 4.92 -1.55 19.02
C TRP A 54 5.00 -2.39 17.73
N GLN A 55 5.44 -3.65 17.81
CA GLN A 55 5.44 -4.56 16.66
C GLN A 55 4.03 -4.85 16.17
N ALA A 56 3.08 -5.10 17.08
CA ALA A 56 1.69 -5.35 16.73
C ALA A 56 1.06 -4.12 16.04
N ALA A 57 1.34 -2.91 16.52
CA ALA A 57 0.92 -1.68 15.88
C ALA A 57 1.52 -1.52 14.47
N SER A 58 2.80 -1.88 14.30
CA SER A 58 3.48 -1.86 12.99
C SER A 58 2.85 -2.86 12.02
N ALA A 59 2.54 -4.08 12.48
CA ALA A 59 1.84 -5.09 11.70
C ALA A 59 0.43 -4.64 11.30
N ALA A 60 -0.32 -4.02 12.23
CA ALA A 60 -1.64 -3.47 11.94
C ALA A 60 -1.58 -2.35 10.89
N ALA A 61 -0.57 -1.46 10.98
CA ALA A 61 -0.33 -0.44 9.97
C ALA A 61 -0.02 -1.05 8.59
N MET A 62 0.82 -2.09 8.52
CA MET A 62 1.12 -2.78 7.26
C MET A 62 -0.10 -3.52 6.69
N ALA A 63 -0.92 -4.16 7.53
CA ALA A 63 -2.16 -4.79 7.11
C ALA A 63 -3.16 -3.79 6.53
N TRP A 64 -3.29 -2.63 7.18
CA TRP A 64 -4.15 -1.55 6.68
C TRP A 64 -3.60 -0.92 5.41
N ALA A 65 -2.27 -0.81 5.30
CA ALA A 65 -1.61 -0.35 4.08
C ALA A 65 -1.93 -1.28 2.90
N LEU A 66 -1.85 -2.60 3.10
CA LEU A 66 -2.24 -3.60 2.11
C LEU A 66 -3.71 -3.48 1.73
N TYR A 67 -4.60 -3.32 2.70
CA TYR A 67 -6.02 -3.08 2.43
C TYR A 67 -6.24 -1.84 1.55
N CYS A 68 -5.59 -0.72 1.90
CA CYS A 68 -5.69 0.53 1.17
C CYS A 68 -5.05 0.47 -0.25
N LEU A 69 -3.98 -0.30 -0.43
CA LEU A 69 -3.33 -0.49 -1.73
C LEU A 69 -4.21 -1.28 -2.72
N HIS A 70 -5.09 -2.15 -2.20
CA HIS A 70 -6.04 -2.91 -2.99
C HIS A 70 -7.35 -2.15 -3.30
N ASP A 71 -7.53 -0.96 -2.72
CA ASP A 71 -8.68 -0.11 -3.00
C ASP A 71 -8.54 0.62 -4.35
N THR A 72 -9.64 0.94 -5.01
CA THR A 72 -9.69 1.66 -6.29
C THR A 72 -9.56 3.17 -6.12
N GLY A 73 -9.71 3.72 -4.91
CA GLY A 73 -9.55 5.15 -4.65
C GLY A 73 -8.08 5.62 -4.68
N ARG A 74 -7.76 6.68 -5.45
CA ARG A 74 -6.40 7.26 -5.51
C ARG A 74 -5.88 7.75 -4.15
N GLU A 75 -6.72 8.47 -3.41
CA GLU A 75 -6.35 9.02 -2.11
C GLU A 75 -6.09 7.92 -1.09
N ARG A 76 -6.98 6.92 -1.04
CA ARG A 76 -6.80 5.74 -0.18
C ARG A 76 -5.53 4.97 -0.52
N ARG A 77 -5.18 4.85 -1.80
CA ARG A 77 -3.93 4.23 -2.24
C ARG A 77 -2.69 5.00 -1.77
N ARG A 78 -2.65 6.32 -1.96
CA ARG A 78 -1.56 7.18 -1.44
C ARG A 78 -1.43 7.08 0.08
N PHE A 79 -2.56 7.05 0.78
CA PHE A 79 -2.59 6.84 2.22
C PHE A 79 -2.02 5.47 2.59
N GLY A 80 -2.37 4.41 1.85
CA GLY A 80 -1.81 3.07 2.03
C GLY A 80 -0.29 3.01 1.86
N GLU A 81 0.26 3.66 0.84
CA GLU A 81 1.72 3.76 0.65
C GLU A 81 2.41 4.47 1.83
N GLN A 82 1.87 5.61 2.26
CA GLN A 82 2.40 6.37 3.40
C GLN A 82 2.33 5.57 4.68
N LEU A 83 1.24 4.86 4.90
CA LEU A 83 1.05 4.00 6.05
C LEU A 83 2.00 2.79 6.04
N GLY A 84 2.24 2.22 4.85
CA GLY A 84 3.22 1.15 4.65
C GLY A 84 4.65 1.60 4.94
N LEU A 85 5.03 2.78 4.45
CA LEU A 85 6.32 3.41 4.77
C LEU A 85 6.45 3.74 6.26
N ALA A 86 5.38 4.25 6.88
CA ALA A 86 5.35 4.52 8.32
C ALA A 86 5.52 3.22 9.13
N GLY A 87 4.89 2.12 8.70
CA GLY A 87 5.06 0.80 9.30
C GLY A 87 6.50 0.29 9.18
N LEU A 88 7.12 0.40 8.01
CA LEU A 88 8.53 0.02 7.81
C LEU A 88 9.49 0.90 8.61
N PHE A 89 9.22 2.20 8.69
CA PHE A 89 10.01 3.13 9.50
C PHE A 89 9.89 2.82 10.98
N ALA A 90 8.68 2.55 11.48
CA ALA A 90 8.45 2.12 12.84
C ALA A 90 9.22 0.83 13.16
N LEU A 91 9.32 -0.09 12.20
CA LEU A 91 10.11 -1.31 12.33
C LEU A 91 11.62 -1.05 12.36
N ALA A 92 12.11 -0.12 11.54
CA ALA A 92 13.51 0.29 11.53
C ALA A 92 13.92 0.95 12.86
N VAL A 93 13.08 1.85 13.39
CA VAL A 93 13.29 2.46 14.72
C VAL A 93 13.26 1.40 15.81
N HIS A 94 12.32 0.45 15.72
CA HIS A 94 12.21 -0.64 16.66
C HIS A 94 13.46 -1.54 16.68
N GLY A 95 13.94 -1.98 15.51
CA GLY A 95 15.18 -2.76 15.41
C GLY A 95 16.41 -1.98 15.87
N GLY A 96 16.49 -0.68 15.57
CA GLY A 96 17.57 0.18 16.04
C GLY A 96 17.58 0.36 17.56
N LEU A 97 16.41 0.56 18.17
CA LEU A 97 16.27 0.63 19.64
C LEU A 97 16.62 -0.72 20.29
N GLY A 98 16.21 -1.84 19.69
CA GLY A 98 16.53 -3.17 20.20
C GLY A 98 18.04 -3.43 20.30
N LEU A 99 18.81 -2.98 19.30
CA LEU A 99 20.28 -3.05 19.32
C LEU A 99 20.92 -2.20 20.42
N VAL A 100 20.34 -1.05 20.76
CA VAL A 100 20.87 -0.13 21.79
C VAL A 100 20.54 -0.62 23.21
N VAL A 101 19.32 -1.13 23.40
CA VAL A 101 18.81 -1.56 24.71
C VAL A 101 19.22 -3.02 25.02
N GLY A 102 19.71 -3.76 24.02
CA GLY A 102 20.10 -5.16 24.17
C GLY A 102 18.91 -6.13 24.28
N ILE A 103 17.71 -5.66 23.97
CA ILE A 103 16.47 -6.45 23.93
C ILE A 103 16.06 -6.50 22.46
N ASP A 104 16.32 -7.63 21.81
CA ASP A 104 16.06 -7.76 20.37
C ASP A 104 14.94 -8.77 20.10
N PRO A 105 13.66 -8.33 20.11
CA PRO A 105 12.52 -9.17 19.76
C PRO A 105 12.37 -9.36 18.25
N VAL A 106 13.33 -8.87 17.45
CA VAL A 106 13.37 -8.99 15.99
C VAL A 106 14.76 -9.45 15.57
N ALA A 107 14.90 -10.08 14.40
CA ALA A 107 16.21 -10.47 13.85
C ALA A 107 17.07 -9.27 13.35
N ALA A 108 17.09 -8.14 14.09
CA ALA A 108 17.72 -6.88 13.69
C ALA A 108 19.25 -6.94 13.68
N GLN A 109 19.84 -7.94 14.33
CA GLN A 109 21.29 -8.22 14.30
C GLN A 109 21.79 -8.66 12.91
N SER A 110 20.89 -9.10 12.02
CA SER A 110 21.27 -9.55 10.68
C SER A 110 21.37 -8.37 9.70
N ALA A 111 22.44 -8.30 8.92
CA ALA A 111 22.55 -7.32 7.82
C ALA A 111 21.41 -7.50 6.79
N GLY A 112 20.92 -8.74 6.62
CA GLY A 112 19.79 -9.07 5.76
C GLY A 112 18.50 -8.35 6.14
N TYR A 113 18.23 -8.16 7.44
CA TYR A 113 17.06 -7.41 7.92
C TYR A 113 17.04 -5.97 7.38
N TRP A 114 18.17 -5.27 7.51
CA TRP A 114 18.31 -3.89 7.07
C TRP A 114 18.25 -3.74 5.55
N VAL A 115 18.88 -4.66 4.83
CA VAL A 115 18.83 -4.69 3.35
C VAL A 115 17.38 -4.90 2.88
N MET A 116 16.65 -5.85 3.47
CA MET A 116 15.25 -6.11 3.11
C MET A 116 14.33 -4.94 3.46
N LEU A 117 14.63 -4.19 4.53
CA LEU A 117 13.87 -3.00 4.92
C LEU A 117 14.01 -1.91 3.84
N VAL A 118 15.25 -1.66 3.41
CA VAL A 118 15.55 -0.70 2.34
C VAL A 118 14.90 -1.14 1.03
N LEU A 119 15.00 -2.42 0.66
CA LEU A 119 14.37 -2.94 -0.55
C LEU A 119 12.86 -2.80 -0.54
N ALA A 120 12.20 -3.02 0.61
CA ALA A 120 10.75 -2.83 0.73
C ALA A 120 10.34 -1.36 0.62
N ALA A 121 11.11 -0.45 1.23
CA ALA A 121 10.90 0.98 1.07
C ALA A 121 11.10 1.43 -0.39
N LEU A 122 12.13 0.91 -1.07
CA LEU A 122 12.37 1.17 -2.48
C LEU A 122 11.25 0.61 -3.36
N ALA A 123 10.71 -0.57 -3.07
CA ALA A 123 9.58 -1.13 -3.82
C ALA A 123 8.33 -0.23 -3.71
N LEU A 124 8.05 0.31 -2.52
CA LEU A 124 6.97 1.27 -2.30
C LEU A 124 7.19 2.59 -3.04
N LEU A 125 8.42 3.12 -3.01
CA LEU A 125 8.78 4.34 -3.73
C LEU A 125 8.76 4.14 -5.25
N PHE A 126 9.22 2.99 -5.73
CA PHE A 126 9.19 2.64 -7.14
C PHE A 126 7.76 2.55 -7.66
N ASP A 127 6.86 1.87 -6.96
CA ASP A 127 5.45 1.80 -7.35
C ASP A 127 4.78 3.19 -7.33
N ARG A 128 5.24 4.11 -6.48
CA ARG A 128 4.79 5.51 -6.49
C ARG A 128 5.30 6.28 -7.71
N LEU A 129 6.52 6.02 -8.17
CA LEU A 129 7.14 6.69 -9.32
C LEU A 129 6.69 6.12 -10.66
N VAL A 130 6.40 4.81 -10.71
CA VAL A 130 6.05 4.06 -11.93
C VAL A 130 4.55 3.95 -12.14
N ALA A 131 3.73 4.28 -11.14
CA ALA A 131 2.32 4.53 -11.35
C ALA A 131 2.13 5.81 -12.19
N VAL A 132 2.38 5.66 -13.49
CA VAL A 132 1.87 6.53 -14.54
C VAL A 132 0.38 6.68 -14.30
N GLU A 133 -0.06 7.92 -14.35
CA GLU A 133 -1.43 8.38 -14.17
C GLU A 133 -2.36 7.65 -15.14
N GLU A 134 -2.84 6.45 -14.79
CA GLU A 134 -4.06 5.93 -15.38
C GLU A 134 -5.19 6.75 -14.75
N ASP A 135 -5.48 7.90 -15.37
CA ASP A 135 -6.74 8.63 -15.27
C ASP A 135 -7.86 7.78 -15.90
N ALA A 136 -8.04 6.54 -15.42
CA ALA A 136 -9.07 5.65 -15.92
C ALA A 136 -10.51 6.16 -15.66
N GLY A 137 -10.67 7.17 -14.79
CA GLY A 137 -11.92 7.89 -14.59
C GLY A 137 -12.15 8.97 -15.65
N ASP A 138 -11.15 9.79 -15.91
CA ASP A 138 -11.21 10.90 -16.88
C ASP A 138 -11.21 10.37 -18.32
N ASP A 139 -10.52 9.26 -18.60
CA ASP A 139 -10.49 8.66 -19.93
C ASP A 139 -11.83 8.09 -20.35
N LYS A 140 -12.63 7.54 -19.44
CA LYS A 140 -13.94 6.99 -19.80
C LYS A 140 -14.94 8.10 -20.11
N GLU A 141 -14.98 9.15 -19.28
CA GLU A 141 -15.86 10.29 -19.49
C GLU A 141 -15.42 11.11 -20.72
N ASN A 142 -14.11 11.30 -20.93
CA ASN A 142 -13.57 11.92 -22.14
C ASN A 142 -13.77 11.06 -23.40
N PHE A 143 -13.70 9.73 -23.29
CA PHE A 143 -14.00 8.82 -24.40
C PHE A 143 -15.48 8.85 -24.76
N GLU A 144 -16.38 8.80 -23.78
CA GLU A 144 -17.82 8.93 -23.99
C GLU A 144 -18.17 10.30 -24.59
N ALA A 145 -17.53 11.38 -24.12
CA ALA A 145 -17.67 12.71 -24.70
C ALA A 145 -17.14 12.78 -26.14
N ALA A 146 -15.98 12.20 -26.42
CA ALA A 146 -15.40 12.15 -27.76
C ALA A 146 -16.27 11.34 -28.74
N VAL A 147 -16.80 10.20 -28.30
CA VAL A 147 -17.74 9.37 -29.08
C VAL A 147 -19.04 10.13 -29.34
N ALA A 148 -19.57 10.85 -28.35
CA ALA A 148 -20.77 11.67 -28.52
C ALA A 148 -20.56 12.79 -29.55
N VAL A 149 -19.39 13.44 -29.55
CA VAL A 149 -19.03 14.47 -30.55
C VAL A 149 -18.96 13.88 -31.96
N ILE A 150 -18.34 12.70 -32.12
CA ILE A 150 -18.26 12.01 -33.41
C ILE A 150 -19.67 11.61 -33.90
N ALA A 151 -20.49 11.03 -33.03
CA ALA A 151 -21.86 10.65 -33.35
C ALA A 151 -22.70 11.86 -33.79
N GLN A 152 -22.55 13.00 -33.11
CA GLN A 152 -23.24 14.25 -33.47
C GLN A 152 -22.76 14.81 -34.81
N SER A 153 -21.47 14.70 -35.11
CA SER A 153 -20.91 15.09 -36.42
C SER A 153 -21.47 14.21 -37.54
N MET A 154 -21.55 12.89 -37.33
CA MET A 154 -22.10 11.96 -38.32
C MET A 154 -23.60 12.17 -38.52
N ALA A 155 -24.35 12.44 -37.44
CA ALA A 155 -25.78 12.76 -37.54
C ALA A 155 -26.01 14.03 -38.38
N ARG A 156 -25.24 15.09 -38.13
CA ARG A 156 -25.33 16.34 -38.89
C ARG A 156 -24.93 16.17 -40.36
N GLN A 157 -23.91 15.33 -40.64
CA GLN A 157 -23.56 14.98 -42.02
C GLN A 157 -24.67 14.17 -42.70
N THR A 158 -25.27 13.22 -41.99
CA THR A 158 -26.35 12.39 -42.53
C THR A 158 -27.56 13.23 -42.89
N GLU A 159 -27.98 14.16 -42.02
CA GLU A 159 -29.08 15.09 -42.26
C GLU A 159 -28.87 15.92 -43.54
N LEU A 160 -27.65 16.44 -43.74
CA LEU A 160 -27.27 17.24 -44.91
C LEU A 160 -27.37 16.47 -46.24
N TYR A 161 -27.22 15.15 -46.22
CA TYR A 161 -27.24 14.30 -47.43
C TYR A 161 -28.50 13.45 -47.58
N THR A 162 -29.36 13.38 -46.56
CA THR A 162 -30.62 12.61 -46.59
C THR A 162 -31.87 13.48 -46.61
N ASP A 163 -31.77 14.80 -46.38
CA ASP A 163 -32.90 15.69 -46.56
C ASP A 163 -33.35 15.72 -48.05
N PRO A 164 -34.57 15.22 -48.38
CA PRO A 164 -35.05 15.19 -49.75
C PRO A 164 -35.44 16.58 -50.29
N SER A 165 -35.37 17.63 -49.47
CA SER A 165 -35.71 19.00 -49.84
C SER A 165 -34.74 19.64 -50.85
N HIS A 166 -33.53 19.09 -51.02
CA HIS A 166 -32.55 19.49 -52.05
C HIS A 166 -32.73 18.78 -53.40
N ARG A 167 -33.93 18.29 -53.73
CA ARG A 167 -34.26 17.89 -55.11
C ARG A 167 -34.44 19.14 -55.98
N PHE A 168 -33.51 19.27 -56.93
CA PHE A 168 -33.43 20.25 -58.03
C PHE A 168 -34.78 20.92 -58.41
N PRO A 169 -34.79 22.24 -58.65
CA PRO A 169 -35.98 22.91 -59.18
C PRO A 169 -36.38 22.28 -60.53
N PRO A 170 -37.69 22.14 -60.80
CA PRO A 170 -38.17 21.52 -62.02
C PRO A 170 -37.70 22.33 -63.23
N ARG A 171 -37.04 21.65 -64.18
CA ARG A 171 -36.77 22.24 -65.49
C ARG A 171 -38.11 22.44 -66.20
N ALA A 172 -38.52 23.68 -66.33
CA ALA A 172 -39.66 24.06 -67.16
C ALA A 172 -39.39 23.68 -68.63
N ARG A 173 -40.26 22.84 -69.18
CA ARG A 173 -40.62 22.83 -70.60
C ARG A 173 -42.11 22.53 -70.71
#